data_AF-A0A3D0Y9E1-F1
#
_entry.id   AF-A0A3D0Y9E1-F1
#
_cell.length_a   1.000
_cell.length_b   1.000
_cell.length_c   1.000
_cell.angle_alpha   90.00
_cell.angle_beta   90.00
_cell.angle_gamma   90.00
#
_symmetry.space_group_name_H-M   'P 1'
#
loop_
_entity.id
_entity.type
_entity.pdbx_description
1 polymer ?
#
loop_
_entity_poly.entity_id
_entity_poly.type
_entity_poly.pdbx_seq_one_letter_code
_entity_poly.pdbx_strand_id
1 'polypeptide(L)'
;MVKRGKNMSYNDFDTGVHITPAPVTSNEIVEVSYSGILSKNGAKELYLHYGSSYLEDWANVSDTKMSKDANGVFSANLSVPVGNKLNLCFRDTAYNWDNNNGKNYIYEINK
;
A
#
# COMPACT_ATOMS: atom_id res chain seq x y z
N MET A 1 27.62 -2.09 -35.06
CA MET A 1 26.65 -2.64 -34.09
C MET A 1 27.24 -2.44 -32.69
N VAL A 2 26.84 -1.39 -31.98
CA VAL A 2 27.17 -1.19 -30.56
C VAL A 2 25.85 -0.85 -29.88
N LYS A 3 25.32 -1.79 -29.09
CA LYS A 3 24.08 -1.56 -28.33
C LYS A 3 24.42 -0.60 -27.20
N ARG A 4 23.79 0.58 -27.25
CA ARG A 4 23.77 1.62 -26.22
C ARG A 4 23.47 1.00 -24.85
N GLY A 5 24.29 1.35 -23.85
CA GLY A 5 23.98 1.08 -22.45
C GLY A 5 22.62 1.66 -22.11
N LYS A 6 21.74 0.84 -21.54
CA LYS A 6 20.49 1.33 -20.96
C LYS A 6 20.87 2.08 -19.68
N ASN A 7 20.57 3.37 -19.67
CA ASN A 7 20.51 4.18 -18.44
C ASN A 7 19.43 3.56 -17.55
N MET A 8 19.80 3.03 -16.39
CA MET A 8 18.85 2.57 -15.37
C MET A 8 18.24 3.81 -14.71
N SER A 9 16.92 3.94 -14.74
CA SER A 9 16.18 5.00 -14.05
C SER A 9 15.94 4.61 -12.58
N TYR A 10 15.77 5.63 -11.74
CA TYR A 10 15.86 5.65 -10.27
C TYR A 10 14.83 4.80 -9.44
N ASN A 11 14.31 3.65 -9.91
CA ASN A 11 13.22 2.91 -9.22
C ASN A 11 13.48 1.41 -9.02
N ASP A 12 14.65 1.01 -8.51
CA ASP A 12 15.05 -0.41 -8.41
C ASP A 12 14.55 -1.19 -7.17
N PHE A 13 13.55 -0.71 -6.43
CA PHE A 13 12.89 -1.55 -5.42
C PHE A 13 11.37 -1.32 -5.40
N ASP A 14 10.67 -1.99 -6.34
CA ASP A 14 9.22 -2.17 -6.21
C ASP A 14 8.93 -2.86 -4.87
N THR A 15 8.29 -2.11 -3.97
CA THR A 15 7.94 -2.60 -2.63
C THR A 15 6.78 -3.60 -2.65
N GLY A 16 6.12 -3.74 -3.80
CA GLY A 16 4.89 -4.51 -3.96
C GLY A 16 3.66 -3.78 -3.42
N VAL A 17 3.73 -2.47 -3.18
CA VAL A 17 2.61 -1.63 -2.74
C VAL A 17 2.40 -0.49 -3.72
N HIS A 18 1.22 -0.46 -4.34
CA HIS A 18 0.85 0.56 -5.32
C HIS A 18 -0.52 1.15 -5.01
N ILE A 19 -0.70 2.44 -5.28
CA ILE A 19 -1.95 3.18 -5.08
C ILE A 19 -2.36 3.87 -6.39
N THR A 20 -3.65 3.82 -6.73
CA THR A 20 -4.19 4.47 -7.95
C THR A 20 -5.59 5.04 -7.67
N PRO A 21 -5.92 6.27 -8.10
CA PRO A 21 -5.04 7.22 -8.79
C PRO A 21 -3.97 7.83 -7.87
N ALA A 22 -2.93 8.39 -8.49
CA ALA A 22 -1.97 9.28 -7.84
C ALA A 22 -2.02 10.65 -8.55
N PRO A 23 -1.90 11.78 -7.81
CA PRO A 23 -1.64 11.85 -6.38
C PRO A 23 -2.86 11.47 -5.52
N VAL A 24 -2.61 11.07 -4.27
CA VAL A 24 -3.65 10.68 -3.30
C VAL A 24 -4.32 11.95 -2.78
N THR A 25 -5.62 12.12 -2.99
CA THR A 25 -6.37 13.31 -2.56
C THR A 25 -7.43 12.94 -1.54
N SER A 26 -7.62 13.80 -0.52
CA SER A 26 -8.62 13.56 0.52
C SER A 26 -10.03 13.41 -0.06
N ASN A 27 -10.82 12.49 0.51
CA ASN A 27 -12.18 12.13 0.12
C ASN A 27 -12.33 11.46 -1.26
N GLU A 28 -11.25 11.28 -2.03
CA GLU A 28 -11.28 10.45 -3.24
C GLU A 28 -11.26 8.96 -2.90
N ILE A 29 -11.70 8.14 -3.85
CA ILE A 29 -11.55 6.69 -3.78
C ILE A 29 -10.25 6.31 -4.48
N VAL A 30 -9.43 5.52 -3.79
CA VAL A 30 -8.20 4.96 -4.33
C VAL A 30 -8.24 3.43 -4.20
N GLU A 31 -7.65 2.75 -5.17
CA GLU A 31 -7.32 1.33 -5.09
C GLU A 31 -5.89 1.17 -4.57
N VAL A 32 -5.73 0.35 -3.53
CA VAL A 32 -4.42 -0.11 -3.05
C VAL A 32 -4.22 -1.54 -3.50
N SER A 33 -3.08 -1.82 -4.14
CA SER A 33 -2.66 -3.17 -4.52
C SER A 33 -1.41 -3.61 -3.73
N TYR A 34 -1.35 -4.90 -3.42
CA TYR A 34 -0.33 -5.52 -2.57
C TYR A 34 0.15 -6.86 -3.14
N SER A 35 1.46 -6.97 -3.36
CA SER A 35 2.19 -8.17 -3.77
C SER A 35 3.45 -8.38 -2.89
N GLY A 36 3.42 -7.85 -1.67
CA GLY A 36 4.54 -7.91 -0.71
C GLY A 36 4.76 -9.28 -0.04
N ILE A 37 5.46 -9.27 1.09
CA ILE A 37 5.99 -10.49 1.71
C ILE A 37 4.91 -11.47 2.17
N LEU A 38 3.77 -10.99 2.68
CA LEU A 38 2.68 -11.87 3.12
C LEU A 38 2.03 -12.59 1.93
N SER A 39 1.88 -11.91 0.80
CA SER A 39 1.39 -12.54 -0.43
C SER A 39 2.37 -13.62 -0.93
N LYS A 40 3.66 -13.28 -0.98
CA LYS A 40 4.75 -14.19 -1.38
C LYS A 40 4.88 -15.41 -0.46
N ASN A 41 4.53 -15.25 0.82
CA ASN A 41 4.51 -16.33 1.81
C ASN A 41 3.20 -17.14 1.81
N GLY A 42 2.33 -16.92 0.83
CA GLY A 42 1.17 -17.78 0.59
C GLY A 42 -0.08 -17.41 1.39
N ALA A 43 -0.17 -16.20 1.94
CA ALA A 43 -1.39 -15.71 2.58
C ALA A 43 -2.61 -15.94 1.67
N LYS A 44 -3.70 -16.44 2.26
CA LYS A 44 -4.96 -16.70 1.56
C LYS A 44 -5.92 -15.52 1.66
N GLU A 45 -5.92 -14.86 2.81
CA GLU A 45 -6.70 -13.67 3.07
C GLU A 45 -5.80 -12.62 3.72
N LEU A 46 -5.94 -11.37 3.27
CA LEU A 46 -5.24 -10.22 3.81
C LEU A 46 -6.22 -9.09 4.10
N TYR A 47 -5.87 -8.30 5.09
CA TYR A 47 -6.53 -7.05 5.43
C TYR A 47 -5.56 -5.90 5.18
N LEU A 48 -6.07 -4.87 4.52
CA LEU A 48 -5.44 -3.56 4.48
C LEU A 48 -5.82 -2.82 5.77
N HIS A 49 -4.82 -2.51 6.58
CA HIS A 49 -4.93 -1.67 7.76
C HIS A 49 -4.46 -0.26 7.38
N TYR A 50 -5.32 0.75 7.52
CA TYR A 50 -5.00 2.10 7.06
C TYR A 50 -5.59 3.19 7.96
N GLY A 51 -5.00 4.37 7.91
CA GLY A 51 -5.47 5.56 8.64
C GLY A 51 -4.74 6.82 8.19
N SER A 52 -5.30 7.98 8.53
CA SER A 52 -4.62 9.27 8.30
C SER A 52 -3.74 9.64 9.48
N SER A 53 -2.80 10.56 9.26
CA SER A 53 -2.09 11.25 10.34
C SER A 53 -1.89 12.72 9.96
N TYR A 54 -1.92 13.60 10.96
CA TYR A 54 -1.51 15.01 10.82
C TYR A 54 -0.06 15.21 11.25
N LEU A 55 0.37 14.48 12.29
CA LEU A 55 1.74 14.45 12.80
C LEU A 55 2.23 13.00 12.84
N GLU A 56 2.27 12.38 14.01
CA GLU A 56 2.78 11.01 14.20
C GLU A 56 1.68 9.99 14.47
N ASP A 57 0.65 10.37 15.23
CA ASP A 57 -0.44 9.46 15.58
C ASP A 57 -1.38 9.20 14.41
N TRP A 58 -1.76 7.93 14.25
CA TRP A 58 -2.81 7.52 13.34
C TRP A 58 -4.18 7.94 13.88
N ALA A 59 -5.04 8.38 12.96
CA ALA A 59 -6.43 8.69 13.16
C ALA A 59 -7.26 8.02 12.06
N ASN A 60 -8.58 7.91 12.26
CA ASN A 60 -9.50 7.32 11.28
C ASN A 60 -9.07 5.92 10.83
N VAL A 61 -8.60 5.11 11.79
CA VAL A 61 -8.05 3.79 11.51
C VAL A 61 -9.16 2.83 11.11
N SER A 62 -8.91 2.06 10.04
CA SER A 62 -9.85 1.07 9.53
C SER A 62 -9.11 -0.14 8.95
N ASP A 63 -9.81 -1.27 8.93
CA ASP A 63 -9.36 -2.51 8.31
C ASP A 63 -10.34 -2.90 7.19
N THR A 64 -9.82 -3.10 5.98
CA THR A 64 -10.61 -3.58 4.83
C THR A 64 -10.05 -4.90 4.34
N LYS A 65 -10.91 -5.93 4.22
CA LYS A 65 -10.54 -7.21 3.60
C LYS A 65 -10.17 -6.98 2.13
N MET A 66 -9.06 -7.53 1.70
CA MET A 66 -8.58 -7.42 0.32
C MET A 66 -9.05 -8.59 -0.54
N SER A 67 -9.27 -8.33 -1.83
CA SER A 67 -9.57 -9.33 -2.85
C SER A 67 -8.28 -9.82 -3.49
N LYS A 68 -8.10 -11.14 -3.61
CA LYS A 68 -6.93 -11.75 -4.25
C LYS A 68 -7.25 -12.11 -5.70
N ASP A 69 -6.40 -11.71 -6.64
CA ASP A 69 -6.51 -12.09 -8.05
C ASP A 69 -5.83 -13.45 -8.36
N ALA A 70 -5.93 -13.90 -9.61
CA ALA A 70 -5.33 -15.14 -10.07
C ALA A 70 -3.78 -15.13 -10.07
N ASN A 71 -3.16 -13.96 -10.10
CA ASN A 71 -1.71 -13.79 -10.04
C ASN A 71 -1.19 -13.66 -8.60
N GLY A 72 -2.10 -13.64 -7.62
CA GLY A 72 -1.79 -13.51 -6.20
C GLY A 72 -1.60 -12.07 -5.73
N VAL A 73 -1.97 -11.07 -6.53
CA VAL A 73 -2.03 -9.67 -6.11
C VAL A 73 -3.31 -9.46 -5.30
N PHE A 74 -3.20 -8.77 -4.17
CA PHE A 74 -4.33 -8.37 -3.36
C PHE A 74 -4.70 -6.92 -3.66
N SER A 75 -5.98 -6.58 -3.77
CA SER A 75 -6.41 -5.18 -3.85
C SER A 75 -7.65 -4.86 -3.02
N ALA A 76 -7.77 -3.59 -2.63
CA ALA A 76 -8.94 -3.04 -1.96
C ALA A 76 -9.12 -1.56 -2.28
N ASN A 77 -10.37 -1.12 -2.35
CA ASN A 77 -10.70 0.30 -2.43
C ASN A 77 -10.87 0.89 -1.03
N LEU A 78 -10.42 2.13 -0.86
CA LEU A 78 -10.69 2.95 0.33
C LEU A 78 -11.05 4.38 -0.07
N SER A 79 -11.84 5.04 0.77
CA SER A 79 -11.99 6.50 0.71
C SER A 79 -10.86 7.12 1.52
N VAL A 80 -10.10 8.02 0.91
CA VAL A 80 -8.92 8.62 1.53
C VAL A 80 -9.37 9.50 2.71
N PRO A 81 -8.99 9.16 3.96
CA PRO A 81 -9.34 9.98 5.12
C PRO A 81 -8.69 11.36 5.05
N VAL A 82 -9.30 12.36 5.68
CA VAL A 82 -8.69 13.68 5.81
C VAL A 82 -7.46 13.61 6.72
N GLY A 83 -6.35 14.20 6.27
CA GLY A 83 -5.08 14.27 6.99
C GLY A 83 -3.96 14.80 6.12
N ASN A 84 -2.73 14.74 6.62
CA ASN A 84 -1.54 15.07 5.85
C ASN A 84 -0.94 13.83 5.17
N LYS A 85 -1.01 12.68 5.85
CA LYS A 85 -0.45 11.41 5.36
C LYS A 85 -1.45 10.28 5.48
N LEU A 86 -1.47 9.41 4.49
CA LEU A 86 -2.15 8.11 4.51
C LEU A 86 -1.11 7.06 4.85
N ASN A 87 -1.35 6.33 5.94
CA ASN A 87 -0.49 5.22 6.35
C ASN A 87 -1.20 3.90 6.05
N LEU A 88 -0.44 2.92 5.54
CA LEU A 88 -0.91 1.59 5.19
C LEU A 88 -0.02 0.50 5.81
N CYS A 89 -0.64 -0.59 6.23
CA CYS A 89 -0.01 -1.85 6.62
C CYS A 89 -0.89 -3.02 6.18
N PHE A 90 -0.32 -4.22 6.13
CA PHE A 90 -1.04 -5.41 5.71
C PHE A 90 -0.98 -6.48 6.79
N ARG A 91 -2.09 -7.17 7.00
CA ARG A 91 -2.20 -8.21 8.02
C ARG A 91 -2.88 -9.46 7.47
N ASP A 92 -2.33 -10.63 7.76
CA ASP A 92 -3.00 -11.90 7.48
C ASP A 92 -3.94 -12.35 8.62
N THR A 93 -4.63 -13.48 8.43
CA THR A 93 -5.54 -14.03 9.44
C THR A 93 -4.83 -14.66 10.65
N ALA A 94 -3.52 -14.89 10.55
CA ALA A 94 -2.66 -15.35 11.65
C ALA A 94 -2.01 -14.18 12.42
N TYR A 95 -2.39 -12.94 12.12
CA TYR A 95 -1.86 -11.71 12.74
C TYR A 95 -0.37 -11.46 12.46
N ASN A 96 0.16 -11.98 11.36
CA ASN A 96 1.43 -11.51 10.83
C ASN A 96 1.23 -10.17 10.13
N TRP A 97 2.19 -9.26 10.32
CA TRP A 97 2.13 -7.90 9.79
C TRP A 97 3.24 -7.65 8.78
N ASP A 98 2.87 -7.01 7.67
CA ASP A 98 3.79 -6.27 6.83
C ASP A 98 3.54 -4.78 7.03
N ASN A 99 4.31 -4.21 7.94
CA ASN A 99 4.33 -2.79 8.27
C ASN A 99 5.67 -2.17 7.90
N ASN A 100 6.38 -2.72 6.91
CA ASN A 100 7.69 -2.24 6.46
C ASN A 100 8.68 -2.04 7.63
N ASN A 101 8.75 -3.04 8.54
CA ASN A 101 9.57 -2.98 9.76
C ASN A 101 9.25 -1.78 10.66
N GLY A 102 7.96 -1.51 10.85
CA GLY A 102 7.45 -0.42 11.69
C GLY A 102 7.44 0.97 11.03
N LYS A 103 7.87 1.08 9.76
CA LYS A 103 7.85 2.36 9.01
C LYS A 103 6.54 2.62 8.28
N ASN A 104 5.74 1.57 8.10
CA ASN A 104 4.52 1.55 7.30
C ASN A 104 4.80 1.91 5.82
N TYR A 105 3.74 1.91 5.01
CA TYR A 105 3.74 2.48 3.67
C TYR A 105 2.97 3.80 3.72
N ILE A 106 3.64 4.90 3.41
CA ILE A 106 3.14 6.25 3.67
C ILE A 106 3.00 7.00 2.35
N TYR A 107 1.84 7.61 2.12
CA TYR A 107 1.57 8.51 1.00
C TYR A 107 1.16 9.88 1.53
N GLU A 108 1.66 10.95 0.91
CA GLU A 108 1.19 12.31 1.19
C GLU A 108 -0.23 12.48 0.65
N ILE A 109 -1.09 13.15 1.41
CA ILE A 109 -2.48 13.43 1.05
C ILE A 109 -2.57 14.87 0.55
N ASN A 110 -3.03 15.02 -0.68
CA ASN A 110 -3.41 16.30 -1.26
C ASN A 110 -4.79 16.75 -0.75
N LYS A 111 -4.98 18.06 -0.70
CA LYS A 111 -6.22 18.72 -0.26
C LYS A 111 -7.05 19.15 -1.45
#